data_AF-A0A0G3H1E2-F1
#
_entry.id   AF-A0A0G3H1E2-F1
#
_cell.length_a   1.000
_cell.length_b   1.000
_cell.length_c   1.000
_cell.angle_alpha   90.00
_cell.angle_beta   90.00
_cell.angle_gamma   90.00
#
_symmetry.space_group_name_H-M   'P 1'
#
loop_
_entity.id
_entity.type
_entity.pdbx_description
1 polymer ?
#
loop_
_entity_poly.entity_id
_entity_poly.type
_entity_poly.pdbx_seq_one_letter_code
_entity_poly.pdbx_strand_id
1 'polypeptide(L)'
;MNYTAWCDRRKVKGEAVVHLHDDADAEIATFPQVISAEAAEANVATVGSDTWRLTHDGNTITAALPDGTAYQAVATGKTFSRAKRINVDLGGKTVTAVNEGGADWVYVDSADVKLGQFSGGNNGVRRSITEFEPEAGLNHSERVFLSWVTRTALEAKLGSSTLILTVSLLLIIPIVVFALL
;
A
#
# COMPACT_ATOMS: atom_id res chain seq x y z
N MET A 1 13.81 11.60 7.22
CA MET A 1 12.79 10.75 6.58
C MET A 1 12.20 11.41 5.35
N ASN A 2 13.00 11.45 4.29
CA ASN A 2 12.66 11.94 2.96
C ASN A 2 11.95 10.85 2.12
N TYR A 3 12.19 9.58 2.40
CA TYR A 3 11.44 8.48 1.81
C TYR A 3 11.31 7.32 2.80
N THR A 4 10.41 6.40 2.48
CA THR A 4 10.31 5.07 3.09
C THR A 4 10.36 3.99 2.02
N ALA A 5 10.89 2.83 2.37
CA ALA A 5 11.03 1.71 1.46
C ALA A 5 10.58 0.41 2.11
N TRP A 6 9.71 -0.33 1.42
CA TRP A 6 9.34 -1.68 1.81
C TRP A 6 10.44 -2.67 1.42
N CYS A 7 10.93 -3.41 2.40
CA CYS A 7 12.02 -4.38 2.26
C CYS A 7 11.52 -5.81 2.01
N ASP A 8 12.47 -6.73 1.86
CA ASP A 8 12.18 -8.14 1.61
C ASP A 8 11.36 -8.79 2.72
N ARG A 9 10.56 -9.78 2.30
CA ARG A 9 9.73 -10.61 3.18
C ARG A 9 10.62 -11.47 4.06
N ARG A 10 10.34 -11.51 5.36
CA ARG A 10 11.05 -12.37 6.32
C ARG A 10 10.08 -13.17 7.17
N LYS A 11 10.59 -14.20 7.83
CA LYS A 11 9.85 -14.94 8.86
C LYS A 11 10.32 -14.50 10.24
N VAL A 12 9.41 -14.00 11.07
CA VAL A 12 9.66 -13.70 12.47
C VAL A 12 8.79 -14.63 13.30
N LYS A 13 9.41 -15.47 14.14
CA LYS A 13 8.71 -16.48 14.98
C LYS A 13 7.75 -17.40 14.19
N GLY A 14 8.04 -17.65 12.92
CA GLY A 14 7.23 -18.51 12.04
C GLY A 14 6.18 -17.77 11.21
N GLU A 15 5.90 -16.50 11.51
CA GLU A 15 4.96 -15.66 10.77
C GLU A 15 5.69 -14.87 9.68
N ALA A 16 5.05 -14.76 8.51
CA ALA A 16 5.61 -14.00 7.41
C ALA A 16 5.27 -12.52 7.57
N VAL A 17 6.31 -11.69 7.65
CA VAL A 17 6.22 -10.25 7.88
C VAL A 17 6.99 -9.48 6.82
N VAL A 18 6.73 -8.19 6.74
CA VAL A 18 7.45 -7.27 5.87
C VAL A 18 7.81 -6.01 6.63
N HIS A 19 9.05 -5.57 6.47
CA HIS A 19 9.62 -4.43 7.16
C HIS A 19 9.53 -3.18 6.29
N LEU A 20 9.31 -2.05 6.95
CA LEU A 20 9.38 -0.71 6.37
C LEU A 20 10.60 -0.01 6.93
N HIS A 21 11.43 0.52 6.04
CA HIS A 21 12.65 1.24 6.36
C HIS A 21 12.52 2.71 6.01
N ASP A 22 13.25 3.58 6.71
CA ASP A 22 13.39 5.00 6.38
C ASP A 22 14.55 5.27 5.41
N ASP A 23 14.87 6.56 5.21
CA ASP A 23 15.96 7.03 4.35
C ASP A 23 17.36 6.77 4.90
N ALA A 24 17.48 6.38 6.18
CA ALA A 24 18.72 5.96 6.81
C ALA A 24 18.85 4.42 6.87
N ASP A 25 17.97 3.68 6.20
CA ASP A 25 17.85 2.22 6.26
C ASP A 25 17.52 1.68 7.67
N ALA A 26 16.96 2.52 8.54
CA ALA A 26 16.49 2.09 9.85
C ALA A 26 15.09 1.48 9.71
N GLU A 27 14.88 0.33 10.36
CA GLU A 27 13.55 -0.28 10.44
C GLU A 27 12.63 0.59 11.32
N ILE A 28 11.54 1.07 10.73
CA ILE A 28 10.56 1.93 11.40
C ILE A 28 9.23 1.24 11.67
N ALA A 29 8.91 0.19 10.91
CA ALA A 29 7.71 -0.59 11.15
C ALA A 29 7.82 -2.02 10.60
N THR A 30 7.06 -2.92 11.22
CA THR A 30 6.87 -4.31 10.79
C THR A 30 5.38 -4.58 10.60
N PHE A 31 5.02 -5.11 9.43
CA PHE A 31 3.64 -5.44 9.06
C PHE A 31 3.51 -6.93 8.77
N PRO A 32 2.33 -7.53 9.00
CA PRO A 32 2.06 -8.89 8.55
C PRO A 32 2.06 -8.90 7.00
N GLN A 33 2.56 -9.98 6.41
CA GLN A 33 2.61 -10.09 4.94
C GLN A 33 1.21 -10.14 4.33
N VAL A 34 0.26 -10.74 5.03
CA VAL A 34 -1.13 -10.89 4.60
C VAL A 34 -2.03 -10.29 5.66
N ILE A 35 -2.92 -9.39 5.23
CA ILE A 35 -3.96 -8.80 6.06
C ILE A 35 -5.28 -9.36 5.54
N SER A 36 -5.94 -10.18 6.35
CA SER A 36 -7.18 -10.87 5.98
C SER A 36 -8.37 -10.26 6.73
N ALA A 37 -9.48 -10.05 6.04
CA ALA A 37 -10.70 -9.55 6.67
C ALA A 37 -11.24 -10.52 7.73
N GLU A 38 -11.00 -11.82 7.54
CA GLU A 38 -11.45 -12.92 8.40
C GLU A 38 -10.63 -13.05 9.69
N ALA A 39 -9.43 -12.46 9.76
CA ALA A 39 -8.51 -12.56 10.88
C ALA A 39 -8.12 -11.19 11.46
N ALA A 40 -9.09 -10.28 11.59
CA ALA A 40 -8.87 -8.89 12.02
C ALA A 40 -8.06 -8.75 13.33
N GLU A 41 -8.25 -9.66 14.29
CA GLU A 41 -7.52 -9.64 15.57
C GLU A 41 -6.03 -10.02 15.45
N ALA A 42 -5.67 -10.77 14.41
CA ALA A 42 -4.28 -11.18 14.13
C ALA A 42 -3.54 -10.17 13.25
N ASN A 43 -4.25 -9.24 12.60
CA ASN A 43 -3.66 -8.24 11.72
C ASN A 43 -3.03 -7.10 12.52
N VAL A 44 -1.83 -7.33 13.03
CA VAL A 44 -1.13 -6.38 13.91
C VAL A 44 0.16 -5.92 13.28
N ALA A 45 0.37 -4.61 13.19
CA ALA A 45 1.66 -4.02 12.85
C ALA A 45 2.34 -3.41 14.07
N THR A 46 3.66 -3.43 14.06
CA THR A 46 4.50 -2.70 15.02
C THR A 46 5.05 -1.46 14.33
N VAL A 47 4.79 -0.27 14.86
CA VAL A 47 5.26 1.01 14.34
C VAL A 47 6.02 1.72 15.45
N GLY A 48 7.35 1.75 15.38
CA GLY A 48 8.18 2.12 16.52
C GLY A 48 7.87 1.24 17.75
N SER A 49 7.40 1.84 18.84
CA SER A 49 6.94 1.14 20.05
C SER A 49 5.46 0.75 20.02
N ASP A 50 4.71 1.26 19.05
CA ASP A 50 3.25 1.19 19.04
C ASP A 50 2.75 -0.04 18.28
N THR A 51 1.63 -0.56 18.74
CA THR A 51 0.97 -1.73 18.14
C THR A 51 -0.32 -1.28 17.47
N TRP A 52 -0.37 -1.38 16.14
CA TRP A 52 -1.53 -0.98 15.35
C TRP A 52 -2.37 -2.19 14.98
N ARG A 53 -3.70 -2.03 15.03
CA ARG A 53 -4.63 -3.03 14.50
C ARG A 53 -5.04 -2.64 13.09
N LEU A 54 -4.86 -3.56 12.15
CA LEU A 54 -5.05 -3.30 10.73
C LEU A 54 -6.30 -4.02 10.22
N THR A 55 -7.08 -3.33 9.39
CA THR A 55 -8.15 -3.94 8.61
C THR A 55 -7.99 -3.61 7.15
N HIS A 56 -8.38 -4.56 6.30
CA HIS A 56 -8.44 -4.38 4.86
C HIS A 56 -9.71 -5.04 4.35
N ASP A 57 -10.62 -4.21 3.84
CA ASP A 57 -11.88 -4.64 3.24
C ASP A 57 -11.99 -4.05 1.83
N GLY A 58 -11.45 -4.78 0.84
CA GLY A 58 -11.60 -4.57 -0.61
C GLY A 58 -11.19 -3.20 -1.18
N ASN A 59 -11.89 -2.14 -0.77
CA ASN A 59 -11.66 -0.75 -1.13
C ASN A 59 -11.21 0.13 0.03
N THR A 60 -11.19 -0.39 1.26
CA THR A 60 -10.88 0.37 2.47
C THR A 60 -9.78 -0.32 3.26
N ILE A 61 -8.79 0.46 3.71
CA ILE A 61 -7.84 0.02 4.74
C ILE A 61 -7.91 0.94 5.94
N THR A 62 -7.80 0.38 7.14
CA THR A 62 -7.83 1.14 8.39
C THR A 62 -6.70 0.68 9.32
N ALA A 63 -6.07 1.63 10.00
CA ALA A 63 -5.15 1.37 11.11
C ALA A 63 -5.71 2.04 12.38
N ALA A 64 -6.00 1.25 13.40
CA ALA A 64 -6.36 1.75 14.72
C ALA A 64 -5.10 1.83 15.59
N LEU A 65 -4.80 3.04 16.07
CA LEU A 65 -3.65 3.36 16.90
C LEU A 65 -3.98 3.14 18.40
N PRO A 66 -2.96 2.95 19.27
CA PRO A 66 -3.16 2.75 20.70
C PRO A 66 -3.84 3.91 21.44
N ASP A 67 -3.71 5.13 20.92
CA ASP A 67 -4.28 6.36 21.48
C ASP A 67 -5.79 6.53 21.18
N GLY A 68 -6.39 5.59 20.43
CA GLY A 68 -7.77 5.63 19.99
C GLY A 68 -7.99 6.35 18.66
N THR A 69 -6.94 6.94 18.08
CA THR A 69 -6.99 7.50 16.72
C THR A 69 -7.12 6.38 15.69
N ALA A 70 -7.86 6.62 14.60
CA ALA A 70 -7.91 5.72 13.46
C ALA A 70 -7.48 6.45 12.19
N TYR A 71 -6.59 5.84 11.43
CA TYR A 71 -6.26 6.26 10.08
C TYR A 71 -7.01 5.38 9.09
N GLN A 72 -7.55 5.98 8.03
CA GLN A 72 -8.33 5.28 7.03
C GLN A 72 -7.94 5.72 5.63
N ALA A 73 -7.90 4.78 4.68
CA ALA A 73 -7.81 5.10 3.27
C ALA A 73 -8.88 4.36 2.47
N VAL A 74 -9.59 5.10 1.61
CA VAL A 74 -10.71 4.62 0.81
C VAL A 74 -10.43 4.87 -0.67
N ALA A 75 -10.35 3.79 -1.44
CA ALA A 75 -10.25 3.81 -2.88
C ALA A 75 -11.56 4.32 -3.50
N THR A 76 -11.52 5.42 -4.27
CA THR A 76 -12.73 5.91 -4.95
C THR A 76 -13.11 5.07 -6.15
N GLY A 77 -14.43 4.94 -6.38
CA GLY A 77 -15.00 4.30 -7.56
C GLY A 77 -15.26 2.81 -7.38
N LYS A 78 -14.22 2.00 -7.06
CA LYS A 78 -14.34 0.54 -6.78
C LYS A 78 -13.21 0.06 -5.85
N THR A 79 -12.20 -0.61 -6.39
CA THR A 79 -11.08 -1.25 -5.68
C THR A 79 -9.79 -0.44 -5.86
N PHE A 80 -8.80 -0.65 -4.99
CA PHE A 80 -7.47 -0.03 -5.11
C PHE A 80 -6.83 -0.22 -6.50
N SER A 81 -7.05 -1.38 -7.14
CA SER A 81 -6.52 -1.70 -8.47
C SER A 81 -7.03 -0.81 -9.61
N ARG A 82 -8.21 -0.19 -9.45
CA ARG A 82 -8.89 0.61 -10.47
C ARG A 82 -9.06 2.08 -10.07
N ALA A 83 -8.75 2.41 -8.83
CA ALA A 83 -8.90 3.75 -8.32
C ALA A 83 -8.00 4.73 -9.07
N LYS A 84 -8.54 5.93 -9.34
CA LYS A 84 -7.75 7.10 -9.78
C LYS A 84 -7.46 8.06 -8.64
N ARG A 85 -8.22 7.96 -7.54
CA ARG A 85 -8.01 8.71 -6.31
C ARG A 85 -8.21 7.81 -5.10
N ILE A 86 -7.41 8.00 -4.06
CA ILE A 86 -7.57 7.34 -2.77
C ILE A 86 -7.68 8.44 -1.73
N ASN A 87 -8.82 8.52 -1.05
CA ASN A 87 -9.02 9.49 0.02
C ASN A 87 -8.44 8.91 1.31
N VAL A 88 -7.62 9.68 2.01
CA VAL A 88 -6.91 9.26 3.22
C VAL A 88 -7.28 10.22 4.35
N ASP A 89 -7.78 9.69 5.45
CA ASP A 89 -8.00 10.40 6.70
C ASP A 89 -6.94 9.95 7.71
N LEU A 90 -6.16 10.90 8.21
CA LEU A 90 -5.09 10.71 9.19
C LEU A 90 -5.53 11.18 10.58
N GLY A 91 -6.78 10.91 10.98
CA GLY A 91 -7.33 11.31 12.27
C GLY A 91 -7.70 12.79 12.32
N GLY A 92 -8.30 13.31 11.25
CA GLY A 92 -8.70 14.72 11.10
C GLY A 92 -7.88 15.52 10.09
N LYS A 93 -6.75 14.96 9.62
CA LYS A 93 -5.97 15.52 8.51
C LYS A 93 -6.30 14.75 7.22
N THR A 94 -6.90 15.44 6.25
CA THR A 94 -7.27 14.85 4.96
C THR A 94 -6.13 14.92 3.96
N VAL A 95 -5.82 13.78 3.36
CA VAL A 95 -4.84 13.62 2.27
C VAL A 95 -5.51 12.88 1.12
N THR A 96 -5.13 13.18 -0.12
CA THR A 96 -5.59 12.44 -1.30
C THR A 96 -4.41 11.91 -2.07
N ALA A 97 -4.40 10.62 -2.38
CA ALA A 97 -3.51 10.07 -3.41
C ALA A 97 -4.18 10.24 -4.78
N VAL A 98 -3.49 10.87 -5.73
CA VAL A 98 -3.98 11.13 -7.09
C VAL A 98 -3.11 10.39 -8.09
N ASN A 99 -3.71 9.59 -8.98
CA ASN A 99 -2.98 8.94 -10.05
C ASN A 99 -2.75 9.92 -11.20
N GLU A 100 -1.49 10.21 -11.51
CA GLU A 100 -1.12 11.12 -12.61
C GLU A 100 -1.03 10.38 -13.96
N GLY A 101 -0.89 9.06 -13.91
CA GLY A 101 -0.85 8.20 -15.08
C GLY A 101 -0.11 6.91 -14.76
N GLY A 102 -0.37 5.84 -15.52
CA GLY A 102 0.36 4.58 -15.34
C GLY A 102 0.38 4.14 -13.87
N ALA A 103 1.56 3.95 -13.29
CA ALA A 103 1.74 3.59 -11.90
C ALA A 103 2.25 4.76 -11.03
N ASP A 104 2.13 5.99 -11.51
CA ASP A 104 2.64 7.21 -10.88
C ASP A 104 1.53 7.91 -10.09
N TRP A 105 1.84 8.26 -8.84
CA TRP A 105 0.90 8.81 -7.88
C TRP A 105 1.53 9.91 -7.04
N VAL A 106 0.70 10.89 -6.67
CA VAL A 106 1.07 12.01 -5.81
C VAL A 106 0.11 12.08 -4.63
N TYR A 107 0.65 12.28 -3.43
CA TYR A 107 -0.13 12.64 -2.25
C TYR A 107 -0.26 14.16 -2.17
N VAL A 108 -1.48 14.66 -2.03
CA VAL A 108 -1.80 16.07 -1.86
C VAL A 108 -2.65 16.29 -0.61
N ASP A 109 -2.52 17.45 0.03
CA ASP A 109 -3.40 17.86 1.13
C ASP A 109 -4.73 18.45 0.63
N SER A 110 -5.53 19.02 1.55
CA SER A 110 -6.80 19.67 1.22
C SER A 110 -6.66 20.97 0.42
N ALA A 111 -5.48 21.56 0.38
CA ALA A 111 -5.14 22.76 -0.38
C ALA A 111 -4.43 22.42 -1.71
N ASP A 112 -4.39 21.13 -2.10
CA ASP A 112 -3.69 20.62 -3.29
C ASP A 112 -2.17 20.81 -3.23
N VAL A 113 -1.60 20.98 -2.03
CA VAL A 113 -0.15 21.04 -1.82
C VAL A 113 0.40 19.63 -1.78
N LYS A 114 1.46 19.39 -2.56
CA LYS A 114 2.14 18.11 -2.63
C LYS A 114 2.79 17.75 -1.29
N LEU A 115 2.48 16.55 -0.80
CA LEU A 115 3.04 15.97 0.41
C LEU A 115 4.07 14.87 0.13
N GLY A 116 3.97 14.24 -1.04
CA GLY A 116 4.83 13.13 -1.43
C GLY A 116 4.40 12.48 -2.72
N GLN A 117 5.11 11.43 -3.14
CA GLN A 117 4.82 10.69 -4.35
C GLN A 117 5.27 9.23 -4.25
N PHE A 118 4.72 8.39 -5.11
CA PHE A 118 5.19 7.02 -5.30
C PHE A 118 4.95 6.57 -6.74
N SER A 119 5.79 5.63 -7.19
CA SER A 119 5.65 5.04 -8.52
C SER A 119 5.87 3.52 -8.48
N GLY A 120 5.10 2.80 -9.29
CA GLY A 120 5.34 1.38 -9.56
C GLY A 120 6.28 1.09 -10.74
N GLY A 121 6.75 2.12 -11.46
CA GLY A 121 7.43 1.96 -12.76
C GLY A 121 8.80 1.29 -12.71
N ASN A 122 9.64 1.61 -11.73
CA ASN A 122 11.05 1.15 -11.69
C ASN A 122 11.31 -0.11 -10.85
N ASN A 123 10.49 -0.38 -9.83
CA ASN A 123 10.74 -1.49 -8.87
C ASN A 123 9.51 -2.38 -8.63
N GLY A 124 8.37 -2.06 -9.24
CA GLY A 124 7.09 -2.71 -8.93
C GLY A 124 6.83 -2.78 -7.42
N VAL A 125 6.29 -3.90 -6.96
CA VAL A 125 6.10 -4.21 -5.52
C VAL A 125 7.30 -4.88 -4.86
N ARG A 126 8.41 -5.09 -5.58
CA ARG A 126 9.62 -5.69 -4.97
C ARG A 126 10.25 -4.74 -3.97
N ARG A 127 10.22 -3.44 -4.29
CA ARG A 127 10.54 -2.33 -3.38
C ARG A 127 9.59 -1.18 -3.67
N SER A 128 8.44 -1.15 -3.00
CA SER A 128 7.58 0.03 -3.05
C SER A 128 8.21 1.13 -2.19
N ILE A 129 8.45 2.28 -2.80
CA ILE A 129 9.06 3.46 -2.17
C ILE A 129 8.03 4.57 -2.15
N THR A 130 7.93 5.26 -1.02
CA THR A 130 7.14 6.49 -0.89
C THR A 130 8.09 7.63 -0.57
N GLU A 131 8.14 8.62 -1.44
CA GLU A 131 8.92 9.84 -1.25
C GLU A 131 8.02 10.91 -0.61
N PHE A 132 8.59 11.72 0.27
CA PHE A 132 7.88 12.77 1.00
C PHE A 132 8.58 14.11 0.82
N GLU A 133 7.78 15.16 0.70
CA GLU A 133 8.31 16.52 0.68
C GLU A 133 8.82 16.91 2.08
N PRO A 134 9.94 17.64 2.20
CA PRO A 134 10.47 18.08 3.50
C PRO A 134 9.47 18.93 4.30
N GLU A 135 8.68 19.74 3.59
CA GLU A 135 7.72 20.70 4.15
C GLU A 135 6.30 20.10 4.30
N ALA A 136 6.11 18.80 4.07
CA ALA A 136 4.80 18.14 4.09
C ALA A 136 4.09 18.19 5.47
N GLY A 137 4.79 18.58 6.54
CA GLY A 137 4.25 18.62 7.90
C GLY A 137 3.67 17.28 8.35
N LEU A 138 4.17 16.16 7.79
CA LEU A 138 3.73 14.81 8.12
C LEU A 138 4.54 14.25 9.28
N ASN A 139 3.86 13.74 10.32
CA ASN A 139 4.51 13.06 11.43
C ASN A 139 4.93 11.62 11.05
N HIS A 140 5.59 10.92 11.98
CA HIS A 140 6.11 9.57 11.73
C HIS A 140 5.00 8.56 11.38
N SER A 141 3.96 8.47 12.22
CA SER A 141 2.81 7.58 12.03
C SER A 141 2.09 7.86 10.72
N GLU A 142 1.87 9.14 10.39
CA GLU A 142 1.25 9.55 9.13
C GLU A 142 2.04 9.04 7.92
N ARG A 143 3.38 9.20 7.92
CA ARG A 143 4.24 8.71 6.83
C ARG A 143 4.22 7.19 6.74
N VAL A 144 4.21 6.47 7.86
CA VAL A 144 4.11 5.00 7.89
C VAL A 144 2.77 4.55 7.29
N PHE A 145 1.66 5.20 7.64
CA PHE A 145 0.36 4.87 7.08
C PHE A 145 0.27 5.14 5.57
N LEU A 146 0.77 6.29 5.11
CA LEU A 146 0.85 6.60 3.67
C LEU A 146 1.72 5.58 2.92
N SER A 147 2.80 5.09 3.55
CA SER A 147 3.62 4.02 2.98
C SER A 147 2.84 2.72 2.82
N TRP A 148 1.94 2.40 3.77
CA TRP A 148 1.05 1.24 3.66
C TRP A 148 -0.02 1.42 2.57
N VAL A 149 -0.57 2.62 2.42
CA VAL A 149 -1.46 2.97 1.29
C VAL A 149 -0.74 2.76 -0.04
N THR A 150 0.50 3.24 -0.17
CA THR A 150 1.34 3.08 -1.37
C THR A 150 1.48 1.60 -1.74
N ARG A 151 1.89 0.77 -0.77
CA ARG A 151 2.04 -0.68 -0.98
C ARG A 151 0.73 -1.31 -1.42
N THR A 152 -0.37 -1.01 -0.73
CA THR A 152 -1.70 -1.56 -1.03
C THR A 152 -2.14 -1.22 -2.45
N ALA A 153 -1.96 0.04 -2.87
CA ALA A 153 -2.30 0.49 -4.21
C ALA A 153 -1.48 -0.23 -5.31
N LEU A 154 -0.17 -0.38 -5.10
CA LEU A 154 0.71 -1.05 -6.04
C LEU A 154 0.46 -2.58 -6.10
N GLU A 155 0.28 -3.24 -4.96
CA GLU A 155 -0.03 -4.69 -4.89
C GLU A 155 -1.37 -5.02 -5.56
N ALA A 156 -2.41 -4.20 -5.34
CA ALA A 156 -3.71 -4.39 -5.98
C ALA A 156 -3.60 -4.32 -7.52
N LYS A 157 -2.74 -3.44 -8.05
CA LYS A 157 -2.55 -3.28 -9.49
C LYS A 157 -1.88 -4.52 -10.11
N LEU A 158 -0.84 -5.08 -9.47
CA LEU A 158 -0.20 -6.32 -9.94
C LEU A 158 -1.13 -7.53 -9.92
N GLY A 159 -1.92 -7.70 -8.85
CA GLY A 159 -2.85 -8.82 -8.72
C GLY A 159 -3.86 -8.84 -9.88
N SER A 160 -4.38 -7.67 -10.25
CA SER A 160 -5.32 -7.56 -11.38
C SER A 160 -4.69 -7.90 -12.74
N SER A 161 -3.43 -7.52 -12.97
CA SER A 161 -2.73 -7.79 -14.23
C SER A 161 -2.39 -9.26 -14.41
N THR A 162 -1.96 -9.93 -13.33
CA THR A 162 -1.58 -11.36 -13.36
C THR A 162 -2.78 -12.25 -13.68
N LEU A 163 -3.95 -11.94 -13.11
CA LEU A 163 -5.19 -12.69 -13.36
C LEU A 163 -5.63 -12.59 -14.83
N ILE A 164 -5.59 -11.37 -15.40
CA ILE A 164 -5.95 -11.16 -16.81
C ILE A 164 -5.03 -11.97 -17.72
N LEU A 165 -3.70 -11.90 -17.50
CA LEU A 165 -2.73 -12.65 -18.28
C LEU A 165 -2.98 -14.17 -18.21
N THR A 166 -3.25 -14.68 -17.00
CA THR A 166 -3.49 -16.11 -16.77
C THR A 166 -4.74 -16.59 -17.50
N VAL A 167 -5.84 -15.83 -17.41
CA VAL A 167 -7.08 -16.14 -18.13
C VAL A 167 -6.88 -16.08 -19.64
N SER A 168 -6.18 -15.05 -20.15
CA SER A 168 -5.85 -14.94 -21.57
C SER A 168 -5.03 -16.14 -22.06
N LEU A 169 -4.04 -16.58 -21.29
CA LEU A 169 -3.21 -17.74 -21.66
C LEU A 169 -4.03 -19.02 -21.71
N LEU A 170 -4.91 -19.25 -20.73
CA LEU A 170 -5.81 -20.41 -20.71
C LEU A 170 -6.76 -20.44 -21.92
N LEU A 171 -7.22 -19.28 -22.40
CA LEU A 171 -8.07 -19.19 -23.59
C LEU A 171 -7.31 -19.45 -24.91
N ILE A 172 -5.99 -19.23 -24.95
CA ILE A 172 -5.16 -19.50 -26.13
C ILE A 172 -4.86 -21.00 -26.28
N ILE A 173 -4.76 -21.75 -25.17
CA ILE A 173 -4.49 -23.20 -25.19
C ILE A 173 -5.38 -23.98 -26.18
N PRO A 174 -6.73 -23.87 -26.15
CA PRO A 174 -7.57 -24.63 -27.09
C PRO A 174 -7.36 -24.23 -28.56
N ILE A 175 -7.05 -22.96 -28.84
CA ILE A 175 -6.77 -22.47 -30.20
C ILE A 175 -5.47 -23.10 -30.72
N VAL A 176 -4.42 -23.12 -29.90
CA VAL A 176 -3.13 -23.72 -30.25
C VAL A 176 -3.26 -25.24 -30.43
N VAL A 177 -3.98 -25.92 -29.54
CA VAL A 177 -4.25 -27.36 -29.66
C VAL A 177 -5.01 -27.66 -30.95
N PHE A 178 -6.03 -26.87 -31.30
CA PHE A 178 -6.76 -27.03 -32.56
C PHE A 178 -5.90 -26.76 -33.79
N ALA A 179 -5.01 -25.77 -33.75
CA ALA A 179 -4.11 -25.46 -34.88
C ALA A 179 -3.00 -26.50 -35.10
N LEU A 180 -2.69 -27.33 -34.10
CA LEU A 180 -1.68 -28.39 -34.15
C LEU A 180 -2.28 -29.79 -34.43
N LEU A 181 -3.61 -29.91 -34.47
CA LEU A 181 -4.37 -31.11 -34.86
C LEU A 181 -4.70 -31.07 -36.36
#